data_AF-A0A392LXI5-F1
#
_entry.id   AF-A0A392LXI5-F1
#
_cell.length_a   1.000
_cell.length_b   1.000
_cell.length_c   1.000
_cell.angle_alpha   90.00
_cell.angle_beta   90.00
_cell.angle_gamma   90.00
#
_symmetry.space_group_name_H-M   'P 1'
#
loop_
_entity.id
_entity.type
_entity.pdbx_description
1 polymer ?
#
loop_
_entity_poly.entity_id
_entity_poly.type
_entity_poly.pdbx_seq_one_letter_code
_entity_poly.pdbx_strand_id
1 'polypeptide(L)'
;MRDKLIIRGRVLAEWKPPVYDNERGIVLVTATTRRNSPNSLDSKIHHNNLLNNILAKVEGNNAKADDAIMLDKDGFVSETNATNIFIVKKGRVLTPHADYCLPGITRATVMDLVVKEQFILEERRISLSEVHTADEILLNHIAEMSQL
;
A
#
# COMPACT_ATOMS: atom_id res chain seq x y z
N MET A 1 40.97 -7.18 20.76
CA MET A 1 39.56 -7.39 21.15
C MET A 1 38.97 -6.01 21.42
N ARG A 2 37.89 -5.59 20.75
CA ARG A 2 37.27 -4.27 20.96
C ARG A 2 36.10 -4.44 21.92
N ASP A 3 36.12 -3.70 23.02
CA ASP A 3 35.05 -3.67 24.03
C ASP A 3 33.74 -3.17 23.39
N LYS A 4 32.66 -3.93 23.56
CA LYS A 4 31.31 -3.52 23.15
C LYS A 4 30.64 -2.77 24.29
N LEU A 5 30.43 -1.47 24.14
CA LEU A 5 29.53 -0.69 24.98
C LEU A 5 28.08 -1.02 24.60
N ILE A 6 27.32 -1.64 25.51
CA ILE A 6 25.88 -1.92 25.32
C ILE A 6 25.09 -0.83 26.05
N ILE A 7 24.45 0.06 25.29
CA ILE A 7 23.51 1.06 25.82
C ILE A 7 22.08 0.49 25.70
N ARG A 8 21.39 0.32 26.83
CA ARG A 8 19.99 -0.15 26.86
C ARG A 8 19.03 1.04 26.69
N GLY A 9 18.73 1.40 25.45
CA GLY A 9 17.64 2.33 25.12
C GLY A 9 16.28 1.64 25.13
N ARG A 10 15.21 2.35 25.51
CA ARG A 10 13.82 1.93 25.26
C ARG A 10 13.34 2.62 23.99
N VAL A 11 12.68 1.88 23.09
CA VAL A 11 12.03 2.45 21.91
C VAL A 11 10.65 2.94 22.33
N LEU A 12 10.38 4.23 22.12
CA LEU A 12 9.06 4.83 22.32
C LEU A 12 8.38 4.95 20.95
N ALA A 13 7.09 4.61 20.87
CA ALA A 13 6.32 4.86 19.66
C ALA A 13 6.19 6.38 19.45
N GLU A 14 6.55 6.87 18.27
CA GLU A 14 6.36 8.26 17.87
C GLU A 14 4.99 8.39 17.17
N TRP A 15 4.14 9.28 17.68
CA TRP A 15 2.91 9.67 16.98
C TRP A 15 3.25 10.68 15.88
N LYS A 16 2.72 10.48 14.67
CA LYS A 16 2.87 11.40 13.54
C LYS A 16 1.50 11.90 13.06
N PRO A 17 1.36 13.19 12.73
CA PRO A 17 0.13 13.70 12.13
C PRO A 17 -0.09 13.08 10.74
N PRO A 18 -1.35 13.03 10.25
CA PRO A 18 -1.65 12.63 8.88
C PRO A 18 -0.88 13.48 7.87
N VAL A 19 -0.38 12.82 6.81
CA VAL A 19 0.36 13.49 5.73
C VAL A 19 -0.59 14.13 4.72
N TYR A 20 -1.76 13.53 4.52
CA TYR A 20 -2.75 13.96 3.55
C TYR A 20 -3.99 14.55 4.22
N ASP A 21 -4.68 15.41 3.48
CA ASP A 21 -5.97 15.96 3.87
C ASP A 21 -7.08 14.96 3.54
N ASN A 22 -7.62 14.32 4.57
CA ASN A 22 -8.68 13.32 4.43
C ASN A 22 -9.98 13.90 3.85
N GLU A 23 -10.20 15.22 3.90
CA GLU A 23 -11.40 15.83 3.33
C GLU A 23 -11.34 15.93 1.80
N ARG A 24 -10.13 16.11 1.25
CA ARG A 24 -9.92 16.28 -0.20
C ARG A 24 -9.54 14.98 -0.90
N GLY A 25 -9.14 13.97 -0.13
CA GLY A 25 -8.58 12.73 -0.66
C GLY A 25 -7.25 12.96 -1.35
N ILE A 26 -6.82 11.95 -2.12
CA ILE A 26 -5.56 11.97 -2.87
C ILE A 26 -5.80 11.68 -4.35
N VAL A 27 -4.97 12.26 -5.20
CA VAL A 27 -4.97 12.02 -6.64
C VAL A 27 -3.99 10.90 -6.96
N LEU A 28 -4.48 9.85 -7.63
CA LEU A 28 -3.68 8.71 -8.05
C LEU A 28 -3.43 8.74 -9.55
N VAL A 29 -2.23 8.31 -9.95
CA VAL A 29 -1.91 7.99 -11.35
C VAL A 29 -1.48 6.52 -11.45
N THR A 30 -1.66 5.90 -12.61
CA THR A 30 -1.08 4.57 -12.85
C THR A 30 0.36 4.69 -13.32
N ALA A 31 1.28 4.00 -12.64
CA ALA A 31 2.68 3.92 -13.04
C ALA A 31 2.85 2.99 -14.26
N THR A 32 3.76 3.38 -15.14
CA THR A 32 4.32 2.52 -16.19
C THR A 32 5.30 1.51 -15.59
N THR A 33 6.05 1.88 -14.55
CA THR A 33 6.87 0.95 -13.77
C THR A 33 6.02 -0.18 -13.17
N ARG A 34 6.35 -1.43 -13.53
CA ARG A 34 5.70 -2.64 -12.99
C ARG A 34 6.28 -3.02 -11.66
N ARG A 35 5.47 -3.63 -10.79
CA ARG A 35 5.92 -4.11 -9.49
C ARG A 35 6.88 -5.30 -9.66
N ASN A 36 7.89 -5.35 -8.80
CA ASN A 36 8.85 -6.45 -8.82
C ASN A 36 8.18 -7.82 -8.71
N SER A 37 8.69 -8.77 -9.49
CA SER A 37 8.21 -10.15 -9.49
C SER A 37 8.86 -10.99 -8.39
N PRO A 38 8.14 -11.98 -7.83
CA PRO A 38 8.74 -12.99 -6.94
C PRO A 38 9.88 -13.77 -7.60
N ASN A 39 9.94 -13.81 -8.95
CA ASN A 39 11.04 -14.44 -9.68
C ASN A 39 12.32 -13.58 -9.79
N SER A 40 12.33 -12.37 -9.24
CA SER A 40 13.49 -11.48 -9.29
C SER A 40 13.77 -10.88 -7.92
N LEU A 41 12.95 -9.93 -7.49
CA LEU A 41 13.09 -9.28 -6.20
C LEU A 41 11.71 -9.26 -5.54
N ASP A 42 11.41 -10.31 -4.79
CA ASP A 42 10.07 -10.54 -4.27
C ASP A 42 9.52 -9.34 -3.48
N SER A 43 8.39 -8.78 -3.94
CA SER A 43 7.71 -7.64 -3.34
C SER A 43 7.21 -7.90 -1.92
N LYS A 44 7.12 -9.16 -1.51
CA LYS A 44 6.74 -9.57 -0.14
C LYS A 44 7.83 -9.28 0.90
N ILE A 45 9.05 -8.98 0.47
CA ILE A 45 10.18 -8.73 1.36
C ILE A 45 10.35 -7.23 1.58
N HIS A 46 10.28 -6.79 2.84
CA HIS A 46 10.55 -5.40 3.20
C HIS A 46 12.06 -5.14 3.27
N HIS A 47 12.67 -4.84 2.12
CA HIS A 47 14.11 -4.55 1.98
C HIS A 47 14.39 -3.09 1.61
N ASN A 48 15.65 -2.66 1.77
CA ASN A 48 16.07 -1.28 1.44
C ASN A 48 16.23 -1.01 -0.07
N ASN A 49 16.05 -2.00 -0.95
CA ASN A 49 16.09 -1.81 -2.39
C ASN A 49 14.75 -1.23 -2.92
N LEU A 50 14.52 0.05 -2.68
CA LEU A 50 13.26 0.74 -3.01
C LEU A 50 13.25 1.39 -4.40
N LEU A 51 14.22 1.08 -5.28
CA LEU A 51 14.31 1.75 -6.58
C LEU A 51 13.03 1.60 -7.42
N ASN A 52 12.41 0.41 -7.39
CA ASN A 52 11.14 0.14 -8.08
C ASN A 52 10.01 1.09 -7.62
N ASN A 53 9.86 1.24 -6.31
CA ASN A 53 8.87 2.13 -5.69
C ASN A 53 9.21 3.61 -5.94
N ILE A 54 10.49 3.98 -5.84
CA ILE A 54 10.95 5.36 -6.09
C ILE A 54 10.68 5.78 -7.53
N LEU A 55 10.92 4.91 -8.52
CA LEU A 55 10.61 5.21 -9.93
C LEU A 55 9.12 5.45 -10.14
N ALA A 56 8.25 4.61 -9.57
CA ALA A 56 6.81 4.83 -9.61
C ALA A 56 6.40 6.15 -8.93
N LYS A 57 7.03 6.52 -7.79
CA LYS A 57 6.80 7.82 -7.15
C LYS A 57 7.27 9.00 -8.00
N VAL A 58 8.39 8.87 -8.72
CA VAL A 58 8.86 9.89 -9.66
C VAL A 58 7.84 10.09 -10.80
N GLU A 59 7.28 9.01 -11.34
CA GLU A 59 6.19 9.09 -12.32
C GLU A 59 4.96 9.81 -11.75
N GLY A 60 4.55 9.48 -10.52
CA GLY A 60 3.48 10.17 -9.78
C GLY A 60 3.72 11.67 -9.67
N ASN A 61 4.91 12.06 -9.20
CA ASN A 61 5.29 13.46 -9.06
C ASN A 61 5.27 14.22 -10.40
N ASN A 62 5.77 13.60 -11.48
CA ASN A 62 5.76 14.19 -12.82
C ASN A 62 4.34 14.38 -13.37
N ALA A 63 3.42 13.48 -13.01
CA ALA A 63 1.99 13.59 -13.32
C ALA A 63 1.22 14.55 -12.38
N LYS A 64 1.89 15.16 -11.40
CA LYS A 64 1.28 15.98 -10.33
C LYS A 64 0.22 15.22 -9.53
N ALA A 65 0.45 13.92 -9.33
CA ALA A 65 -0.37 13.05 -8.49
C ALA A 65 0.30 12.83 -7.12
N ASP A 66 -0.50 12.54 -6.11
CA ASP A 66 -0.05 12.31 -4.74
C ASP A 66 0.59 10.93 -4.56
N ASP A 67 0.10 9.92 -5.28
CA ASP A 67 0.66 8.57 -5.25
C ASP A 67 0.47 7.85 -6.60
N ALA A 68 1.21 6.76 -6.82
CA ALA A 68 1.18 6.01 -8.07
C ALA A 68 0.75 4.55 -7.84
N ILE A 69 -0.31 4.12 -8.51
CA ILE A 69 -0.77 2.73 -8.56
C ILE A 69 0.19 1.92 -9.42
N MET A 70 0.72 0.85 -8.86
CA MET A 70 1.60 -0.09 -9.55
C MET A 70 0.82 -1.34 -9.98
N LEU A 71 1.15 -1.85 -11.17
CA LEU A 71 0.59 -3.08 -11.71
C LEU A 71 1.60 -4.22 -11.65
N ASP A 72 1.11 -5.44 -11.50
CA ASP A 72 1.89 -6.66 -11.67
C ASP A 72 2.27 -6.89 -13.15
N LYS A 73 3.09 -7.92 -13.40
CA LYS A 73 3.58 -8.26 -14.74
C LYS A 73 2.47 -8.59 -15.75
N ASP A 74 1.28 -8.98 -15.28
CA ASP A 74 0.14 -9.36 -16.10
C ASP A 74 -0.87 -8.21 -16.25
N GLY A 75 -0.61 -7.04 -15.64
CA GLY A 75 -1.44 -5.85 -15.74
C GLY A 75 -2.54 -5.73 -14.69
N PHE A 76 -2.53 -6.56 -13.64
CA PHE A 76 -3.45 -6.42 -12.52
C PHE A 76 -2.87 -5.50 -11.44
N VAL A 77 -3.75 -4.87 -10.67
CA VAL A 77 -3.38 -3.98 -9.57
C VAL A 77 -2.60 -4.77 -8.52
N SER A 78 -1.51 -4.19 -8.04
CA SER A 78 -0.63 -4.80 -7.03
C SER A 78 -0.70 -4.01 -5.72
N GLU A 79 -0.20 -2.78 -5.70
CA GLU A 79 -0.22 -1.83 -4.59
C GLU A 79 0.10 -0.43 -5.14
N THR A 80 0.17 0.61 -4.31
CA THR A 80 0.79 1.87 -4.72
C THR A 80 2.30 1.84 -4.49
N ASN A 81 3.03 2.89 -4.88
CA ASN A 81 4.45 2.97 -4.58
C ASN A 81 4.75 2.98 -3.07
N ALA A 82 3.79 3.26 -2.20
CA ALA A 82 4.01 3.41 -0.76
C ALA A 82 3.16 2.49 0.13
N THR A 83 1.97 2.07 -0.34
CA THR A 83 0.96 1.43 0.52
C THR A 83 0.16 0.37 -0.24
N ASN A 84 -0.46 -0.56 0.49
CA ASN A 84 -1.45 -1.44 -0.10
C ASN A 84 -2.70 -0.64 -0.51
N ILE A 85 -3.42 -1.18 -1.48
CA ILE A 85 -4.64 -0.58 -2.01
C ILE A 85 -5.85 -1.46 -1.69
N PHE A 86 -6.94 -0.82 -1.30
CA PHE A 86 -8.25 -1.41 -1.10
C PHE A 86 -9.26 -0.64 -1.95
N ILE A 87 -10.25 -1.36 -2.49
CA ILE A 87 -11.26 -0.80 -3.38
C ILE A 87 -12.62 -1.20 -2.85
N VAL A 88 -13.54 -0.25 -2.74
CA VAL A 88 -14.93 -0.51 -2.41
C VAL A 88 -15.74 -0.55 -3.69
N LYS A 89 -16.47 -1.65 -3.91
CA LYS A 89 -17.42 -1.74 -5.01
C LYS A 89 -18.68 -2.47 -4.59
N LYS A 90 -19.83 -1.82 -4.73
CA LYS A 90 -21.16 -2.35 -4.39
C LYS A 90 -21.21 -2.95 -2.99
N GLY A 91 -20.66 -2.22 -2.01
CA GLY A 91 -20.61 -2.64 -0.60
C GLY A 91 -19.63 -3.78 -0.29
N ARG A 92 -18.72 -4.12 -1.21
CA ARG A 92 -17.66 -5.11 -1.01
C ARG A 92 -16.30 -4.44 -0.99
N VAL A 93 -15.44 -4.86 -0.07
CA VAL A 93 -14.05 -4.43 0.00
C VAL A 93 -13.18 -5.44 -0.73
N LEU A 94 -12.43 -4.97 -1.72
CA LEU A 94 -11.55 -5.76 -2.56
C LEU A 94 -10.11 -5.32 -2.30
N THR A 95 -9.17 -6.26 -2.27
CA THR A 95 -7.74 -5.95 -2.27
C THR A 95 -6.98 -6.98 -3.11
N PRO A 96 -5.88 -6.61 -3.78
CA PRO A 96 -5.06 -7.56 -4.50
C PRO A 96 -4.60 -8.73 -3.63
N HIS A 97 -4.54 -9.93 -4.22
CA HIS A 97 -3.76 -11.01 -3.61
C HIS A 97 -2.33 -10.54 -3.36
N ALA A 98 -1.73 -11.03 -2.28
CA ALA A 98 -0.37 -10.68 -1.90
C ALA A 98 0.72 -11.29 -2.81
N ASP A 99 0.43 -11.56 -4.09
CA ASP A 99 1.37 -12.16 -5.04
C ASP A 99 2.44 -11.16 -5.51
N TYR A 100 2.05 -9.90 -5.64
CA TYR A 100 2.89 -8.78 -6.10
C TYR A 100 2.75 -7.58 -5.17
N CYS A 101 2.54 -7.76 -3.87
CA CYS A 101 2.53 -6.64 -2.92
C CYS A 101 3.06 -7.08 -1.56
N LEU A 102 3.32 -6.11 -0.68
CA LEU A 102 3.80 -6.40 0.65
C LEU A 102 2.61 -6.88 1.52
N PRO A 103 2.67 -8.09 2.13
CA PRO A 103 1.67 -8.54 3.09
C PRO A 103 1.90 -7.89 4.47
N GLY A 104 1.80 -6.56 4.53
CA GLY A 104 2.14 -5.77 5.71
C GLY A 104 1.16 -5.95 6.88
N ILE A 105 1.63 -5.64 8.10
CA ILE A 105 0.80 -5.71 9.32
C ILE A 105 -0.43 -4.81 9.20
N THR A 106 -0.26 -3.58 8.71
CA THR A 106 -1.38 -2.63 8.51
C THR A 106 -2.42 -3.18 7.54
N ARG A 107 -2.00 -3.89 6.48
CA ARG A 107 -2.92 -4.57 5.55
C ARG A 107 -3.77 -5.59 6.29
N ALA A 108 -3.11 -6.46 7.07
CA ALA A 108 -3.79 -7.47 7.86
C ALA A 108 -4.78 -6.83 8.85
N THR A 109 -4.39 -5.74 9.53
CA THR A 109 -5.30 -5.05 10.45
C THR A 109 -6.51 -4.44 9.75
N VAL A 110 -6.33 -3.81 8.58
CA VAL A 110 -7.47 -3.30 7.79
C VAL A 110 -8.40 -4.44 7.40
N MET A 111 -7.87 -5.57 6.96
CA MET A 111 -8.67 -6.75 6.61
C MET A 111 -9.45 -7.31 7.80
N ASP A 112 -8.81 -7.41 8.97
CA ASP A 112 -9.46 -7.85 10.22
C ASP A 112 -10.58 -6.89 10.62
N LEU A 113 -10.38 -5.58 10.48
CA LEU A 113 -11.40 -4.56 10.74
C LEU A 113 -12.59 -4.69 9.78
N VAL A 114 -12.34 -4.84 8.48
CA VAL A 114 -13.40 -5.03 7.47
C VAL A 114 -14.28 -6.23 7.82
N VAL A 115 -13.66 -7.36 8.18
CA VAL A 115 -14.40 -8.57 8.57
C VAL A 115 -15.16 -8.37 9.89
N LYS A 116 -14.54 -7.71 10.88
CA LYS A 116 -15.16 -7.40 12.17
C LYS A 116 -16.40 -6.51 12.03
N GLU A 117 -16.34 -5.52 11.14
CA GLU A 117 -17.45 -4.63 10.80
C GLU A 117 -18.47 -5.26 9.83
N GLN A 118 -18.37 -6.58 9.60
CA GLN A 118 -19.32 -7.37 8.81
C GLN A 118 -19.39 -6.99 7.32
N PHE A 119 -18.37 -6.34 6.78
CA PHE A 119 -18.23 -6.14 5.34
C PHE A 119 -17.71 -7.40 4.66
N ILE A 120 -18.04 -7.55 3.37
CA ILE A 120 -17.49 -8.61 2.54
C ILE A 120 -16.08 -8.20 2.11
N LEU A 121 -15.08 -8.93 2.57
CA LEU A 121 -13.70 -8.82 2.11
C LEU A 121 -13.41 -9.88 1.06
N GLU A 122 -12.84 -9.47 -0.08
CA GLU A 122 -12.40 -10.36 -1.14
C GLU A 122 -10.97 -10.03 -1.56
N GLU A 123 -10.05 -10.94 -1.27
CA GLU A 123 -8.72 -10.92 -1.86
C GLU A 123 -8.77 -11.57 -3.23
N ARG A 124 -8.45 -10.81 -4.29
CA ARG A 124 -8.37 -11.34 -5.66
C ARG A 124 -7.56 -10.46 -6.58
N ARG A 125 -7.34 -10.93 -7.82
CA ARG A 125 -6.82 -10.05 -8.88
C ARG A 125 -7.85 -8.98 -9.23
N ILE A 126 -7.39 -7.74 -9.36
CA ILE A 126 -8.23 -6.58 -9.68
C ILE A 126 -7.67 -5.91 -10.92
N SER A 127 -8.53 -5.69 -11.92
CA SER A 127 -8.15 -4.98 -13.14
C SER A 127 -8.11 -3.47 -12.92
N LEU A 128 -7.32 -2.75 -13.73
CA LEU A 128 -7.31 -1.28 -13.68
C LEU A 128 -8.67 -0.67 -14.02
N SER A 129 -9.46 -1.32 -14.89
CA SER A 129 -10.84 -0.89 -15.18
C SER A 129 -11.77 -0.96 -13.97
N GLU A 130 -11.57 -1.92 -13.07
CA GLU A 130 -12.33 -1.99 -11.83
C GLU A 130 -11.95 -0.87 -10.86
N VAL A 131 -10.67 -0.46 -10.84
CA VAL A 131 -10.22 0.72 -10.07
C VAL A 131 -10.93 1.97 -10.57
N HIS A 132 -10.96 2.19 -11.89
CA HIS A 132 -11.59 3.38 -12.48
C HIS A 132 -13.11 3.44 -12.27
N THR A 133 -13.73 2.29 -12.00
CA THR A 133 -15.17 2.21 -11.75
C THR A 133 -15.48 1.89 -10.29
N ALA A 134 -14.49 1.96 -9.39
CA ALA A 134 -14.68 1.80 -7.96
C ALA A 134 -15.67 2.85 -7.41
N ASP A 135 -16.38 2.49 -6.35
CA ASP A 135 -17.17 3.49 -5.63
C ASP A 135 -16.24 4.31 -4.72
N GLU A 136 -15.25 3.66 -4.08
CA GLU A 136 -14.21 4.30 -3.27
C GLU A 136 -12.87 3.55 -3.38
N ILE A 137 -11.77 4.25 -3.13
CA ILE A 137 -10.41 3.70 -3.03
C ILE A 137 -9.82 4.13 -1.70
N LEU A 138 -9.23 3.18 -0.98
CA LEU A 138 -8.61 3.38 0.32
C LEU A 138 -7.15 2.92 0.24
N LEU A 139 -6.25 3.74 0.78
CA LEU A 139 -4.83 3.39 0.98
C LEU A 139 -4.55 3.27 2.48
N ASN A 140 -3.62 2.41 2.86
CA ASN A 140 -3.32 2.17 4.26
C ASN A 140 -1.98 2.81 4.69
N HIS A 141 -2.00 4.05 5.18
CA HIS A 141 -0.82 4.64 5.80
C HIS A 141 -0.73 4.29 7.30
N ILE A 142 0.49 4.02 7.79
CA ILE A 142 0.80 3.72 9.21
C ILE A 142 0.33 4.83 10.17
N ALA A 143 0.14 6.07 9.68
CA ALA A 143 -0.32 7.20 10.48
C ALA A 143 -1.84 7.23 10.75
N GLU A 144 -2.64 6.38 10.11
CA GLU A 144 -4.10 6.57 10.04
C GLU A 144 -4.92 5.59 10.90
N MET A 145 -4.27 4.63 11.57
CA MET A 145 -4.96 3.65 12.43
C MET A 145 -5.54 4.23 13.74
N SER A 146 -5.35 5.52 14.03
CA SER A 146 -5.93 6.18 15.21
C SER A 146 -7.27 6.88 14.94
N GLN A 147 -7.82 6.77 13.72
CA GLN A 147 -9.05 7.45 13.31
C GLN A 147 -10.17 6.49 12.86
N LEU A 148 -9.96 5.18 12.99
CA LEU A 148 -10.99 4.13 12.93
C LEU A 148 -11.24 3.62 14.35
#